data_AF-A0A8C2KHZ0-F1
#
_entry.id   AF-A0A8C2KHZ0-F1
#
_cell.length_a   1.000
_cell.length_b   1.000
_cell.length_c   1.000
_cell.angle_alpha   90.00
_cell.angle_beta   90.00
_cell.angle_gamma   90.00
#
_symmetry.space_group_name_H-M   'P 1'
#
loop_
_entity.id
_entity.type
_entity.pdbx_description
1 polymer ?
#
loop_
_entity_poly.entity_id
_entity_poly.type
_entity_poly.pdbx_seq_one_letter_code
_entity_poly.pdbx_strand_id
1 'polypeptide(L)'
;MAEVGKGVNAGKLASNVQKRITRAQEKVLQKLGKADETKDTAFEEEVAKFNKQLIDGSKLQKDFKAYLAAVKTMHECSKRLHDCLAEMYDPEWFGKEEVDSIAEDTDLLWQDFHQNLVDNALISMDTYLAQFPDIKARIAKRERKLVDFDSARHHFASIQKSKKKDEVKISKPLALVEMAAPGWAQGIITAHQIAQTNLSRSQAEEDLGRAQKVFEEINYELQEELPTLWDSRVGLYVNTFQSVAGLELKFHKDMGKINEIIVVGYQCILHSLTHNPSQQWDKDEEAAAQPYSQQPYEAPQWEDEITPAFQPFEAPRWDELDSVSAQSGWGKEKTTPAQPDWEGDGVEHWGEEGSQVGQKQDTDTNWGRAVHDYGATDSDELDLKAGDVVLVLPFASPDEQDDGWLMGVKESHWLQNKNLLATGVFPENFTQKL
;
A
#
# COMPACT_ATOMS: atom_id res chain seq x y z
N MET A 1 -44.74 18.93 -7.04
CA MET A 1 -43.35 19.32 -7.35
C MET A 1 -42.62 18.04 -7.69
N ALA A 2 -42.21 17.88 -8.95
CA ALA A 2 -41.48 16.70 -9.40
C ALA A 2 -39.99 17.05 -9.41
N GLU A 3 -39.16 16.23 -8.74
CA GLU A 3 -37.71 16.33 -8.82
C GLU A 3 -37.22 15.95 -10.22
N VAL A 4 -36.34 16.78 -10.76
CA VAL A 4 -35.62 16.56 -12.01
C VAL A 4 -34.45 15.62 -11.72
N GLY A 5 -34.54 14.39 -12.24
CA GLY A 5 -33.45 13.42 -12.20
C GLY A 5 -32.22 13.89 -12.98
N LYS A 6 -31.03 13.67 -12.40
CA LYS A 6 -29.71 13.85 -13.03
C LYS A 6 -29.61 12.97 -14.29
N GLY A 7 -29.70 13.59 -15.47
CA GLY A 7 -29.43 12.95 -16.75
C GLY A 7 -27.93 12.80 -16.99
N VAL A 8 -27.49 11.57 -17.25
CA VAL A 8 -26.15 11.20 -17.68
C VAL A 8 -25.84 11.84 -19.04
N ASN A 9 -24.69 12.50 -19.16
CA ASN A 9 -24.33 13.28 -20.34
C ASN A 9 -23.66 12.37 -21.40
N ALA A 10 -24.46 11.71 -22.24
CA ALA A 10 -24.04 10.74 -23.25
C ALA A 10 -22.86 11.20 -24.16
N GLY A 11 -22.67 12.52 -24.33
CA GLY A 11 -21.53 13.08 -25.07
C GLY A 11 -20.18 12.89 -24.38
N LYS A 12 -20.12 12.88 -23.04
CA LYS A 12 -18.87 12.61 -22.30
C LYS A 12 -18.46 11.13 -22.43
N LEU A 13 -19.44 10.23 -22.36
CA LEU A 13 -19.26 8.78 -22.53
C LEU A 13 -18.67 8.43 -23.88
N ALA A 14 -19.26 8.95 -24.97
CA ALA A 14 -18.75 8.75 -26.31
C ALA A 14 -17.31 9.25 -26.48
N SER A 15 -16.98 10.41 -25.88
CA SER A 15 -15.62 10.98 -25.97
C SER A 15 -14.57 10.18 -25.19
N ASN A 16 -14.93 9.63 -24.03
CA ASN A 16 -14.02 8.83 -23.21
C ASN A 16 -13.78 7.45 -23.81
N VAL A 17 -14.85 6.82 -24.33
CA VAL A 17 -14.76 5.57 -25.09
C VAL A 17 -13.91 5.78 -26.35
N GLN A 18 -14.10 6.88 -27.08
CA GLN A 18 -13.27 7.21 -28.24
C GLN A 18 -11.79 7.35 -27.87
N LYS A 19 -11.45 8.02 -26.77
CA LYS A 19 -10.07 8.13 -26.28
C LYS A 19 -9.47 6.76 -25.94
N ARG A 20 -10.23 5.89 -25.26
CA ARG A 20 -9.78 4.52 -24.92
C ARG A 20 -9.50 3.69 -26.18
N ILE A 21 -10.38 3.75 -27.19
CA ILE A 21 -10.16 3.08 -28.48
C ILE A 21 -8.92 3.63 -29.19
N THR A 22 -8.72 4.95 -29.20
CA THR A 22 -7.54 5.57 -29.81
C THR A 22 -6.25 5.16 -29.10
N ARG A 23 -6.23 5.07 -27.77
CA ARG A 23 -5.06 4.58 -27.01
C ARG A 23 -4.74 3.13 -27.33
N ALA A 24 -5.76 2.26 -27.38
CA ALA A 24 -5.59 0.86 -27.74
C ALA A 24 -5.04 0.71 -29.17
N GLN A 25 -5.55 1.53 -30.11
CA GLN A 25 -5.05 1.57 -31.48
C GLN A 25 -3.58 2.03 -31.54
N GLU A 26 -3.20 3.06 -30.78
CA GLU A 26 -1.82 3.57 -30.75
C GLU A 26 -0.84 2.56 -30.14
N LYS A 27 -1.17 1.94 -28.99
CA LYS A 27 -0.36 0.86 -28.39
C LYS A 27 -0.14 -0.31 -29.36
N VAL A 28 -1.16 -0.67 -30.15
CA VAL A 28 -1.03 -1.71 -31.19
C VAL A 28 -0.13 -1.24 -32.34
N LEU A 29 -0.23 0.01 -32.77
CA LEU A 29 0.63 0.57 -33.81
C LEU A 29 2.10 0.66 -33.37
N GLN A 30 2.36 1.01 -32.11
CA GLN A 30 3.69 0.98 -31.51
C GLN A 30 4.26 -0.45 -31.46
N LYS A 31 3.49 -1.43 -30.95
CA LYS A 31 3.89 -2.85 -30.94
C LYS A 31 4.16 -3.43 -32.33
N LEU A 32 3.50 -2.90 -33.37
CA LEU A 32 3.71 -3.28 -34.77
C LEU A 32 4.84 -2.51 -35.47
N GLY A 33 5.54 -1.60 -34.76
CA GLY A 33 6.60 -0.75 -35.31
C GLY A 33 6.11 0.27 -36.35
N LYS A 34 4.80 0.59 -36.36
CA LYS A 34 4.16 1.53 -37.29
C LYS A 34 3.98 2.93 -36.71
N ALA A 35 4.18 3.10 -35.41
CA ALA A 35 4.23 4.36 -34.70
C ALA A 35 5.48 4.40 -33.81
N ASP A 36 6.06 5.58 -33.63
CA ASP A 36 7.27 5.78 -32.83
C ASP A 36 6.88 6.02 -31.38
N GLU A 37 7.36 5.16 -30.48
CA GLU A 37 7.09 5.20 -29.04
C GLU A 37 8.10 6.12 -28.35
N THR A 38 7.61 7.07 -27.55
CA THR A 38 8.50 7.85 -26.69
C THR A 38 8.96 6.99 -25.52
N LYS A 39 10.20 6.49 -25.58
CA LYS A 39 10.82 5.73 -24.49
C LYS A 39 11.45 6.66 -23.46
N ASP A 40 10.98 6.56 -22.22
CA ASP A 40 11.51 7.32 -21.10
C ASP A 40 12.18 6.36 -20.09
N THR A 41 13.37 5.88 -20.46
CA THR A 41 14.11 4.89 -19.68
C THR A 41 14.43 5.38 -18.27
N ALA A 42 14.64 6.69 -18.09
CA ALA A 42 14.89 7.29 -16.77
C ALA A 42 13.65 7.19 -15.88
N PHE A 43 12.46 7.50 -16.41
CA PHE A 43 11.22 7.36 -15.66
C PHE A 43 10.88 5.88 -15.37
N GLU A 44 11.15 4.98 -16.31
CA GLU A 44 10.98 3.53 -16.10
C GLU A 44 11.84 3.01 -14.92
N GLU A 45 13.07 3.50 -14.77
CA GLU A 45 13.93 3.18 -13.63
C GLU A 45 13.34 3.68 -12.30
N GLU A 46 12.78 4.89 -12.27
CA GLU A 46 12.10 5.43 -11.08
C GLU A 46 10.83 4.65 -10.72
N VAL A 47 10.05 4.23 -11.73
CA VAL A 47 8.88 3.35 -11.51
C VAL A 47 9.31 1.97 -10.98
N ALA A 48 10.44 1.43 -11.44
CA ALA A 48 10.97 0.18 -10.92
C ALA A 48 11.39 0.30 -9.45
N LYS A 49 12.06 1.42 -9.07
CA LYS A 49 12.38 1.74 -7.68
C LYS A 49 11.11 1.88 -6.82
N PHE A 50 10.13 2.63 -7.29
CA PHE A 50 8.82 2.79 -6.62
C PHE A 50 8.15 1.44 -6.34
N ASN A 51 8.07 0.56 -7.34
CA ASN A 51 7.45 -0.76 -7.18
C ASN A 51 8.22 -1.64 -6.19
N LYS A 52 9.55 -1.63 -6.26
CA LYS A 52 10.41 -2.34 -5.30
C LYS A 52 10.16 -1.83 -3.87
N GLN A 53 10.13 -0.52 -3.70
CA GLN A 53 9.90 0.13 -2.42
C GLN A 53 8.53 -0.21 -1.82
N LEU A 54 7.47 -0.23 -2.64
CA LEU A 54 6.13 -0.64 -2.23
C LEU A 54 6.11 -2.10 -1.76
N ILE A 55 6.76 -2.99 -2.50
CA ILE A 55 6.86 -4.42 -2.16
C ILE A 55 7.59 -4.60 -0.82
N ASP A 56 8.77 -4.00 -0.69
CA ASP A 56 9.61 -4.12 0.51
C ASP A 56 8.91 -3.53 1.74
N GLY A 57 8.27 -2.35 1.60
CA GLY A 57 7.50 -1.71 2.67
C GLY A 57 6.26 -2.52 3.07
N SER A 58 5.50 -3.04 2.10
CA SER A 58 4.31 -3.87 2.37
C SER A 58 4.69 -5.18 3.07
N LYS A 59 5.82 -5.78 2.68
CA LYS A 59 6.36 -6.97 3.34
C LYS A 59 6.74 -6.66 4.78
N LEU A 60 7.48 -5.58 5.02
CA LEU A 60 7.87 -5.16 6.36
C LEU A 60 6.64 -4.93 7.26
N GLN A 61 5.60 -4.26 6.76
CA GLN A 61 4.35 -4.04 7.50
C GLN A 61 3.65 -5.35 7.86
N LYS A 62 3.58 -6.30 6.92
CA LYS A 62 3.00 -7.62 7.16
C LYS A 62 3.78 -8.36 8.24
N ASP A 63 5.10 -8.38 8.14
CA ASP A 63 5.97 -9.08 9.10
C ASP A 63 5.91 -8.41 10.48
N PHE A 64 5.82 -7.08 10.54
CA PHE A 64 5.67 -6.34 11.81
C PHE A 64 4.30 -6.57 12.47
N LYS A 65 3.21 -6.64 11.70
CA LYS A 65 1.89 -7.04 12.21
C LYS A 65 1.89 -8.48 12.75
N ALA A 66 2.64 -9.38 12.11
CA ALA A 66 2.82 -10.75 12.63
C ALA A 66 3.62 -10.76 13.94
N TYR A 67 4.66 -9.92 14.06
CA TYR A 67 5.41 -9.73 15.30
C TYR A 67 4.51 -9.22 16.45
N LEU A 68 3.69 -8.19 16.20
CA LEU A 68 2.70 -7.69 17.18
C LEU A 68 1.73 -8.79 17.64
N ALA A 69 1.23 -9.61 16.72
CA ALA A 69 0.37 -10.74 17.05
C ALA A 69 1.09 -11.79 17.91
N ALA A 70 2.38 -12.04 17.66
CA ALA A 70 3.20 -12.92 18.49
C ALA A 70 3.43 -12.35 19.90
N VAL A 71 3.71 -11.04 20.02
CA VAL A 71 3.82 -10.33 21.31
C VAL A 71 2.54 -10.49 22.12
N LYS A 72 1.38 -10.26 21.49
CA LYS A 72 0.07 -10.44 22.14
C LYS A 72 -0.17 -11.89 22.57
N THR A 73 0.18 -12.86 21.72
CA THR A 73 0.06 -14.28 22.08
C THR A 73 0.96 -14.63 23.27
N MET A 74 2.17 -14.08 23.31
CA MET A 74 3.10 -14.29 24.42
C MET A 74 2.58 -13.68 25.72
N HIS A 75 2.00 -12.47 25.66
CA HIS A 75 1.30 -11.84 26.78
C HIS A 75 0.20 -12.75 27.31
N GLU A 76 -0.71 -13.24 26.46
CA GLU A 76 -1.81 -14.12 26.86
C GLU A 76 -1.31 -15.42 27.51
N CYS A 77 -0.26 -16.03 26.96
CA CYS A 77 0.37 -17.22 27.55
C CYS A 77 1.03 -16.92 28.90
N SER A 78 1.74 -15.80 29.01
CA SER A 78 2.35 -15.34 30.27
C SER A 78 1.29 -15.10 31.34
N LYS A 79 0.17 -14.46 30.97
CA LYS A 79 -0.95 -14.20 31.87
C LYS A 79 -1.55 -15.49 32.41
N ARG A 80 -1.87 -16.46 31.54
CA ARG A 80 -2.40 -17.77 31.96
C ARG A 80 -1.48 -18.51 32.92
N LEU A 81 -0.15 -18.36 32.76
CA LEU A 81 0.81 -18.96 33.68
C LEU A 81 0.76 -18.31 35.07
N HIS A 82 0.66 -16.98 35.13
CA HIS A 82 0.50 -16.25 36.39
C HIS A 82 -0.86 -16.52 37.04
N ASP A 83 -1.94 -16.59 36.26
CA ASP A 83 -3.27 -16.94 36.76
C ASP A 83 -3.27 -18.34 37.41
N CYS A 84 -2.64 -19.33 36.75
CA CYS A 84 -2.47 -20.67 37.29
C CYS A 84 -1.69 -20.67 38.62
N LEU A 85 -0.61 -19.89 38.69
CA LEU A 85 0.13 -19.71 39.95
C LEU A 85 -0.76 -19.11 41.02
N ALA A 86 -1.48 -18.03 40.72
CA ALA A 86 -2.33 -17.32 41.68
C ALA A 86 -3.48 -18.21 42.20
N GLU A 87 -4.05 -19.08 41.35
CA GLU A 87 -5.07 -20.06 41.73
C GLU A 87 -4.52 -21.17 42.64
N MET A 88 -3.28 -21.61 42.39
CA MET A 88 -2.61 -22.62 43.22
C MET A 88 -2.08 -22.06 44.53
N TYR A 89 -1.84 -20.74 44.60
CA TYR A 89 -1.28 -20.07 45.76
C TYR A 89 -2.36 -19.85 46.82
N ASP A 90 -2.19 -20.49 47.98
CA ASP A 90 -3.16 -20.38 49.07
C ASP A 90 -3.26 -18.92 49.55
N PRO A 91 -4.47 -18.37 49.73
CA PRO A 91 -4.65 -17.00 50.24
C PRO A 91 -4.00 -16.74 51.59
N GLU A 92 -3.78 -17.76 52.42
CA GLU A 92 -3.12 -17.62 53.72
C GLU A 92 -1.59 -17.70 53.64
N TRP A 93 -1.02 -18.07 52.48
CA TRP A 93 0.42 -18.15 52.32
C TRP A 93 1.06 -16.77 52.30
N PHE A 94 2.19 -16.66 52.99
CA PHE A 94 3.04 -15.47 52.98
C PHE A 94 3.38 -15.06 51.54
N GLY A 95 3.33 -13.77 51.22
CA GLY A 95 3.68 -13.28 49.88
C GLY A 95 2.52 -13.27 48.86
N LYS A 96 1.28 -13.61 49.27
CA LYS A 96 0.13 -13.67 48.34
C LYS A 96 -0.14 -12.32 47.65
N GLU A 97 -0.16 -11.22 48.41
CA GLU A 97 -0.42 -9.88 47.87
C GLU A 97 0.68 -9.46 46.89
N GLU A 98 1.94 -9.82 47.17
CA GLU A 98 3.07 -9.57 46.29
C GLU A 98 2.98 -10.38 44.99
N VAL A 99 2.59 -11.66 45.06
CA VAL A 99 2.39 -12.50 43.87
C VAL A 99 1.29 -11.94 42.97
N ASP A 100 0.19 -11.46 43.56
CA ASP A 100 -0.89 -10.83 42.80
C ASP A 100 -0.44 -9.50 42.16
N SER A 101 0.25 -8.64 42.93
CA SER A 101 0.80 -7.38 42.43
C SER A 101 1.76 -7.62 41.27
N ILE A 102 2.61 -8.65 41.35
CA ILE A 102 3.54 -9.00 40.28
C ILE A 102 2.81 -9.44 39.01
N ALA A 103 1.75 -10.24 39.15
CA ALA A 103 0.94 -10.67 38.01
C ALA A 103 0.28 -9.46 37.32
N GLU A 104 -0.24 -8.51 38.10
CA GLU A 104 -0.81 -7.24 37.60
C GLU A 104 0.26 -6.37 36.91
N ASP A 105 1.42 -6.17 37.53
CA ASP A 105 2.52 -5.38 36.95
C ASP A 105 3.04 -6.01 35.64
N THR A 106 3.13 -7.34 35.58
CA THR A 106 3.50 -8.08 34.37
C THR A 106 2.49 -7.84 33.25
N ASP A 107 1.19 -7.90 33.57
CA ASP A 107 0.10 -7.65 32.61
C ASP A 107 0.17 -6.22 32.07
N LEU A 108 0.43 -5.23 32.94
CA LEU A 108 0.60 -3.82 32.55
C LEU A 108 1.81 -3.61 31.65
N LEU A 109 2.97 -4.22 31.95
CA LEU A 109 4.16 -4.10 31.10
C LEU A 109 3.95 -4.66 29.70
N TRP A 110 3.26 -5.80 29.57
CA TRP A 110 2.93 -6.37 28.26
C TRP A 110 2.00 -5.47 27.45
N GLN A 111 0.96 -4.92 28.10
CA GLN A 111 0.02 -4.00 27.46
C GLN A 111 0.73 -2.72 26.99
N ASP A 112 1.54 -2.10 27.85
CA ASP A 112 2.32 -0.91 27.52
C ASP A 112 3.29 -1.18 26.37
N PHE A 113 4.01 -2.31 26.39
CA PHE A 113 4.93 -2.67 25.32
C PHE A 113 4.21 -2.85 23.97
N HIS A 114 3.12 -3.61 23.94
CA HIS A 114 2.34 -3.80 22.72
C HIS A 114 1.77 -2.47 22.19
N GLN A 115 1.18 -1.65 23.07
CA GLN A 115 0.60 -0.37 22.68
C GLN A 115 1.68 0.58 22.13
N ASN A 116 2.85 0.66 22.78
CA ASN A 116 3.94 1.49 22.29
C ASN A 116 4.49 1.02 20.94
N LEU A 117 4.54 -0.29 20.67
CA LEU A 117 4.91 -0.79 19.34
C LEU A 117 3.90 -0.39 18.27
N VAL A 118 2.60 -0.40 18.59
CA VAL A 118 1.55 0.09 17.69
C VAL A 118 1.74 1.58 17.40
N ASP A 119 1.83 2.39 18.45
CA ASP A 119 1.81 3.85 18.30
C ASP A 119 3.10 4.42 17.69
N ASN A 120 4.26 3.88 18.09
CA ASN A 120 5.56 4.47 17.73
C ASN A 120 6.23 3.78 16.52
N ALA A 121 5.76 2.60 16.10
CA ALA A 121 6.32 1.90 14.95
C ALA A 121 5.27 1.58 13.88
N LEU A 122 4.14 0.95 14.24
CA LEU A 122 3.15 0.52 13.23
C LEU A 122 2.48 1.71 12.52
N ILE A 123 2.04 2.73 13.27
CA ILE A 123 1.35 3.89 12.69
C ILE A 123 2.25 4.65 11.70
N SER A 124 3.55 4.75 11.98
CA SER A 124 4.48 5.44 11.06
C SER A 124 4.63 4.68 9.75
N MET A 125 4.67 3.34 9.80
CA MET A 125 4.68 2.49 8.60
C MET A 125 3.38 2.58 7.81
N ASP A 126 2.23 2.57 8.48
CA ASP A 126 0.91 2.71 7.85
C ASP A 126 0.81 4.07 7.14
N THR A 127 1.24 5.15 7.80
CA THR A 127 1.25 6.51 7.24
C THR A 127 2.17 6.61 6.02
N TYR A 128 3.33 5.97 6.10
CA TYR A 128 4.26 5.92 4.97
C TYR A 128 3.66 5.19 3.76
N LEU A 129 3.09 4.00 3.98
CA LEU A 129 2.50 3.19 2.91
C LEU A 129 1.24 3.83 2.31
N ALA A 130 0.54 4.69 3.06
CA ALA A 130 -0.62 5.43 2.57
C ALA A 130 -0.31 6.42 1.43
N GLN A 131 0.96 6.78 1.21
CA GLN A 131 1.38 7.66 0.10
C GLN A 131 1.39 6.93 -1.26
N PHE A 132 1.57 5.61 -1.27
CA PHE A 132 1.77 4.85 -2.50
C PHE A 132 0.55 4.74 -3.41
N PRO A 133 -0.70 4.56 -2.93
CA PRO A 133 -1.86 4.43 -3.80
C PRO A 133 -2.07 5.64 -4.72
N ASP A 134 -1.95 6.86 -4.19
CA ASP A 134 -2.11 8.09 -4.98
C ASP A 134 -1.01 8.24 -6.04
N ILE A 135 0.25 8.05 -5.65
CA ILE A 135 1.41 8.12 -6.56
C ILE A 135 1.29 7.05 -7.64
N LYS A 136 0.87 5.82 -7.29
CA LYS A 136 0.61 4.73 -8.25
C LYS A 136 -0.47 5.13 -9.27
N ALA A 137 -1.56 5.74 -8.83
CA ALA A 137 -2.62 6.21 -9.71
C ALA A 137 -2.12 7.31 -10.66
N ARG A 138 -1.26 8.22 -10.18
CA ARG A 138 -0.63 9.27 -10.99
C ARG A 138 0.37 8.72 -12.00
N ILE A 139 1.15 7.69 -11.65
CA ILE A 139 2.02 6.97 -12.61
C ILE A 139 1.16 6.38 -13.75
N ALA A 140 0.09 5.65 -13.42
CA ALA A 140 -0.81 5.09 -14.45
C ALA A 140 -1.47 6.19 -15.31
N LYS A 141 -1.85 7.30 -14.68
CA LYS A 141 -2.38 8.47 -15.38
C LYS A 141 -1.35 9.07 -16.35
N ARG A 142 -0.08 9.19 -15.94
CA ARG A 142 1.02 9.65 -16.79
C ARG A 142 1.21 8.75 -18.01
N GLU A 143 1.24 7.43 -17.82
CA GLU A 143 1.35 6.46 -18.92
C GLU A 143 0.24 6.66 -19.96
N ARG A 144 -1.01 6.81 -19.51
CA ARG A 144 -2.14 7.10 -20.40
C ARG A 144 -1.98 8.42 -21.14
N LYS A 145 -1.43 9.46 -20.49
CA LYS A 145 -1.24 10.79 -21.08
C LYS A 145 -0.09 10.86 -22.06
N LEU A 146 0.95 10.05 -21.85
CA LEU A 146 2.01 9.86 -22.83
C LEU A 146 1.46 9.29 -24.14
N VAL A 147 0.60 8.28 -24.04
CA VAL A 147 -0.07 7.69 -25.22
C VAL A 147 -1.01 8.70 -25.91
N ASP A 148 -1.80 9.46 -25.13
CA ASP A 148 -2.67 10.52 -25.67
C ASP A 148 -1.83 11.57 -26.44
N PHE A 149 -0.67 11.95 -25.91
CA PHE A 149 0.28 12.89 -26.53
C PHE A 149 0.93 12.32 -27.80
N ASP A 150 1.42 11.08 -27.77
CA ASP A 150 2.01 10.42 -28.94
C ASP A 150 0.98 10.29 -30.08
N SER A 151 -0.26 9.93 -29.76
CA SER A 151 -1.38 9.88 -30.71
C SER A 151 -1.66 11.26 -31.33
N ALA A 152 -1.73 12.32 -30.52
CA ALA A 152 -1.96 13.69 -31.02
C ALA A 152 -0.80 14.17 -31.91
N ARG A 153 0.44 13.84 -31.53
CA ARG A 153 1.66 14.15 -32.30
C ARG A 153 1.64 13.46 -33.66
N HIS A 154 1.28 12.18 -33.68
CA HIS A 154 1.16 11.41 -34.91
C HIS A 154 0.02 11.94 -35.80
N HIS A 155 -1.12 12.29 -35.22
CA HIS A 155 -2.24 12.89 -35.95
C HIS A 155 -1.86 14.22 -36.60
N PHE A 156 -1.26 15.14 -35.85
CA PHE A 156 -0.77 16.42 -36.37
C PHE A 156 0.27 16.23 -37.48
N ALA A 157 1.25 15.33 -37.28
CA ALA A 157 2.25 15.02 -38.29
C ALA A 157 1.65 14.45 -39.59
N SER A 158 0.58 13.65 -39.48
CA SER A 158 -0.14 13.12 -40.64
C SER A 158 -0.83 14.21 -41.46
N ILE A 159 -1.48 15.18 -40.80
CA ILE A 159 -2.15 16.34 -41.44
C ILE A 159 -1.13 17.30 -42.06
N GLN A 160 0.06 17.43 -41.47
CA GLN A 160 1.16 18.21 -42.05
C GLN A 160 1.69 17.57 -43.35
N LYS A 161 1.86 16.25 -43.37
CA LYS A 161 2.36 15.52 -44.55
C LYS A 161 1.31 15.40 -45.66
N SER A 162 0.02 15.34 -45.32
CA SER A 162 -1.07 15.15 -46.30
C SER A 162 -1.32 16.37 -47.19
N LYS A 163 -0.81 17.56 -46.83
CA LYS A 163 -0.86 18.78 -47.67
C LYS A 163 -0.38 18.54 -49.12
N LYS A 164 0.55 17.59 -49.36
CA LYS A 164 1.03 17.21 -50.71
C LYS A 164 0.31 16.02 -51.35
N LYS A 165 -0.40 15.21 -50.57
CA LYS A 165 -0.94 13.90 -51.01
C LYS A 165 -2.46 13.92 -51.21
N ASP A 166 -3.17 14.71 -50.41
CA ASP A 166 -4.62 14.90 -50.55
C ASP A 166 -4.95 15.91 -51.64
N GLU A 167 -4.03 16.81 -52.00
CA GLU A 167 -4.12 17.64 -53.21
C GLU A 167 -4.29 16.77 -54.48
N VAL A 168 -3.65 15.60 -54.53
CA VAL A 168 -3.71 14.65 -55.66
C VAL A 168 -4.97 13.78 -55.65
N LYS A 169 -5.60 13.53 -54.49
CA LYS A 169 -6.81 12.69 -54.38
C LYS A 169 -8.10 13.50 -54.43
N ILE A 170 -8.09 14.71 -53.86
CA ILE A 170 -9.21 15.64 -53.86
C ILE A 170 -9.31 16.35 -55.22
N SER A 171 -8.19 16.54 -55.94
CA SER A 171 -8.19 17.20 -57.26
C SER A 171 -9.13 16.60 -58.29
N LYS A 172 -9.44 15.30 -58.28
CA LYS A 172 -10.36 14.69 -59.26
C LYS A 172 -11.84 15.06 -59.05
N PRO A 173 -12.46 14.80 -57.89
CA PRO A 173 -13.83 15.24 -57.61
C PRO A 173 -13.96 16.77 -57.51
N LEU A 174 -12.91 17.46 -57.04
CA LEU A 174 -12.92 18.92 -56.91
C LEU A 174 -12.79 19.62 -58.27
N ALA A 175 -11.97 19.10 -59.20
CA ALA A 175 -11.90 19.63 -60.57
C ALA A 175 -13.22 19.46 -61.32
N LEU A 176 -13.98 18.40 -61.05
CA LEU A 176 -15.33 18.21 -61.60
C LEU A 176 -16.32 19.25 -61.07
N VAL A 177 -16.23 19.59 -59.78
CA VAL A 177 -17.06 20.63 -59.15
C VAL A 177 -16.63 22.04 -59.60
N GLU A 178 -15.32 22.31 -59.74
CA GLU A 178 -14.80 23.56 -60.29
C GLU A 178 -15.16 23.74 -61.77
N MET A 179 -15.12 22.69 -62.60
CA MET A 179 -15.54 22.74 -64.01
C MET A 179 -17.06 22.96 -64.17
N ALA A 180 -17.87 22.49 -63.22
CA ALA A 180 -19.32 22.68 -63.23
C ALA A 180 -19.78 24.01 -62.61
N ALA A 181 -18.92 24.65 -61.80
CA ALA A 181 -19.22 25.91 -61.12
C ALA A 181 -18.99 27.12 -62.06
N PRO A 182 -19.88 28.12 -62.04
CA PRO A 182 -19.63 29.41 -62.70
C PRO A 182 -18.33 30.04 -62.18
N GLY A 183 -17.59 30.77 -63.03
CA GLY A 183 -16.29 31.36 -62.66
C GLY A 183 -16.32 32.27 -61.42
N TRP A 184 -17.46 32.90 -61.12
CA TRP A 184 -17.64 33.69 -59.89
C TRP A 184 -17.70 32.84 -58.61
N ALA A 185 -18.07 31.56 -58.71
CA ALA A 185 -18.19 30.63 -57.59
C ALA A 185 -16.92 29.80 -57.35
N GLN A 186 -16.06 29.63 -58.36
CA GLN A 186 -14.80 28.88 -58.24
C GLN A 186 -13.91 29.43 -57.10
N GLY A 187 -13.69 30.75 -57.05
CA GLY A 187 -12.89 31.36 -55.98
C GLY A 187 -13.46 31.16 -54.57
N ILE A 188 -14.78 31.06 -54.43
CA ILE A 188 -15.46 30.81 -53.15
C ILE A 188 -15.21 29.36 -52.70
N ILE A 189 -15.29 28.41 -53.63
CA ILE A 189 -15.04 26.99 -53.37
C ILE A 189 -13.59 26.76 -52.94
N THR A 190 -12.62 27.33 -53.68
CA THR A 190 -11.19 27.22 -53.33
C THR A 190 -10.90 27.85 -51.96
N ALA A 191 -11.46 29.03 -51.66
CA ALA A 191 -11.29 29.70 -50.37
C ALA A 191 -11.89 28.87 -49.21
N HIS A 192 -13.07 28.27 -49.41
CA HIS A 192 -13.69 27.40 -48.41
C HIS A 192 -12.84 26.16 -48.13
N GLN A 193 -12.25 25.54 -49.16
CA GLN A 193 -11.38 24.37 -49.02
C GLN A 193 -10.11 24.69 -48.21
N ILE A 194 -9.49 25.84 -48.50
CA ILE A 194 -8.32 26.33 -47.76
C ILE A 194 -8.70 26.62 -46.30
N ALA A 195 -9.87 27.22 -46.07
CA ALA A 195 -10.36 27.47 -44.72
C ALA A 195 -10.61 26.17 -43.95
N GLN A 196 -11.22 25.14 -44.55
CA GLN A 196 -11.45 23.85 -43.90
C GLN A 196 -10.15 23.12 -43.53
N THR A 197 -9.18 23.10 -44.45
CA THR A 197 -7.89 22.45 -44.20
C THR A 197 -7.06 23.18 -43.15
N ASN A 198 -7.10 24.52 -43.14
CA ASN A 198 -6.47 25.32 -42.09
C ASN A 198 -7.16 25.13 -40.73
N LEU A 199 -8.49 25.03 -40.70
CA LEU A 199 -9.25 24.76 -39.48
C LEU A 199 -8.88 23.39 -38.89
N SER A 200 -8.84 22.34 -39.72
CA SER A 200 -8.44 20.99 -39.28
C SER A 200 -7.00 20.94 -38.77
N ARG A 201 -6.07 21.66 -39.41
CA ARG A 201 -4.70 21.81 -38.90
C ARG A 201 -4.68 22.52 -37.55
N SER A 202 -5.37 23.65 -37.44
CA SER A 202 -5.42 24.44 -36.20
C SER A 202 -5.99 23.63 -35.05
N GLN A 203 -7.01 22.80 -35.30
CA GLN A 203 -7.60 21.92 -34.31
C GLN A 203 -6.60 20.86 -33.83
N ALA A 204 -5.91 20.19 -34.78
CA ALA A 204 -4.91 19.18 -34.44
C ALA A 204 -3.69 19.76 -33.70
N GLU A 205 -3.31 21.01 -34.00
CA GLU A 205 -2.24 21.74 -33.28
C GLU A 205 -2.66 22.07 -31.84
N GLU A 206 -3.90 22.54 -31.66
CA GLU A 206 -4.45 22.83 -30.34
C GLU A 206 -4.61 21.56 -29.49
N ASP A 207 -5.06 20.46 -30.10
CA ASP A 207 -5.17 19.16 -29.43
C ASP A 207 -3.79 18.60 -29.03
N LEU A 208 -2.77 18.76 -29.87
CA LEU A 208 -1.39 18.43 -29.53
C LEU A 208 -0.89 19.26 -28.34
N GLY A 209 -1.09 20.58 -28.38
CA GLY A 209 -0.68 21.46 -27.28
C GLY A 209 -1.38 21.14 -25.96
N ARG A 210 -2.67 20.80 -26.00
CA ARG A 210 -3.42 20.33 -24.83
C ARG A 210 -2.88 19.02 -24.28
N ALA A 211 -2.66 18.02 -25.13
CA ALA A 211 -2.15 16.72 -24.71
C ALA A 211 -0.74 16.82 -24.11
N GLN A 212 0.12 17.63 -24.73
CA GLN A 212 1.46 17.93 -24.23
C GLN A 212 1.42 18.53 -22.83
N LYS A 213 0.63 19.60 -22.64
CA LYS A 213 0.54 20.29 -21.34
C LYS A 213 0.12 19.35 -20.22
N VAL A 214 -0.93 18.54 -20.43
CA VAL A 214 -1.43 17.62 -19.41
C VAL A 214 -0.43 16.51 -19.09
N PHE A 215 0.30 16.02 -20.10
CA PHE A 215 1.36 15.04 -19.88
C PHE A 215 2.53 15.65 -19.09
N GLU A 216 3.03 16.82 -19.51
CA GLU A 216 4.19 17.49 -18.90
C GLU A 216 3.92 17.89 -17.45
N GLU A 217 2.72 18.34 -17.12
CA GLU A 217 2.31 18.69 -15.75
C GLU A 217 2.45 17.48 -14.81
N ILE A 218 1.82 16.35 -15.16
CA ILE A 218 1.90 15.11 -14.35
C ILE A 218 3.32 14.55 -14.34
N ASN A 219 4.02 14.63 -15.48
CA ASN A 219 5.38 14.14 -15.60
C ASN A 219 6.34 14.90 -14.67
N TYR A 220 6.25 16.23 -14.66
CA TYR A 220 7.10 17.07 -13.83
C TYR A 220 6.90 16.79 -12.34
N GLU A 221 5.64 16.74 -11.89
CA GLU A 221 5.35 16.44 -10.49
C GLU A 221 5.89 15.07 -10.06
N LEU A 222 5.70 14.02 -10.87
CA LEU A 222 6.21 12.69 -10.55
C LEU A 222 7.74 12.60 -10.58
N GLN A 223 8.40 13.36 -11.45
CA GLN A 223 9.88 13.43 -11.49
C GLN A 223 10.47 14.11 -10.25
N GLU A 224 9.72 14.97 -9.56
CA GLU A 224 10.12 15.59 -8.29
C GLU A 224 9.79 14.68 -7.09
N GLU A 225 8.61 14.05 -7.10
CA GLU A 225 8.13 13.26 -5.97
C GLU A 225 8.78 11.87 -5.85
N LEU A 226 9.01 11.16 -6.96
CA LEU A 226 9.53 9.79 -6.93
C LEU A 226 10.92 9.67 -6.27
N PRO A 227 11.91 10.52 -6.59
CA PRO A 227 13.21 10.48 -5.91
C PRO A 227 13.10 10.81 -4.42
N THR A 228 12.27 11.79 -4.08
CA THR A 228 12.03 12.20 -2.68
C THR A 228 11.40 11.06 -1.88
N LEU A 229 10.38 10.39 -2.46
CA LEU A 229 9.77 9.21 -1.86
C LEU A 229 10.80 8.10 -1.73
N TRP A 230 11.61 7.83 -2.75
CA TRP A 230 12.66 6.82 -2.71
C TRP A 230 13.57 7.06 -1.52
N ASP A 231 14.14 8.25 -1.36
CA ASP A 231 15.09 8.57 -0.30
C ASP A 231 14.49 8.49 1.11
N SER A 232 13.19 8.80 1.26
CA SER A 232 12.50 8.69 2.55
C SER A 232 12.47 7.28 3.15
N ARG A 233 12.67 6.21 2.34
CA ARG A 233 12.70 4.81 2.83
C ARG A 233 13.74 4.58 3.92
N VAL A 234 14.89 5.24 3.82
CA VAL A 234 16.01 5.03 4.75
C VAL A 234 15.63 5.56 6.12
N GLY A 235 15.06 6.76 6.18
CA GLY A 235 14.57 7.36 7.41
C GLY A 235 13.47 6.52 8.05
N LEU A 236 12.54 6.00 7.25
CA LEU A 236 11.52 5.08 7.74
C LEU A 236 12.14 3.85 8.40
N TYR A 237 13.00 3.10 7.69
CA TYR A 237 13.57 1.86 8.22
C TYR A 237 14.38 2.10 9.49
N VAL A 238 15.24 3.12 9.49
CA VAL A 238 16.06 3.46 10.66
C VAL A 238 15.16 3.79 11.85
N ASN A 239 14.18 4.69 11.68
CA ASN A 239 13.31 5.11 12.77
C ASN A 239 12.45 3.95 13.28
N THR A 240 11.87 3.13 12.40
CA THR A 240 11.06 1.97 12.80
C THR A 240 11.88 0.99 13.63
N PHE A 241 13.05 0.54 13.13
CA PHE A 241 13.85 -0.45 13.86
C PHE A 241 14.50 0.13 15.12
N GLN A 242 14.88 1.40 15.12
CA GLN A 242 15.37 2.08 16.32
C GLN A 242 14.28 2.17 17.40
N SER A 243 13.05 2.53 17.03
CA SER A 243 11.91 2.55 17.95
C SER A 243 11.63 1.15 18.51
N VAL A 244 11.56 0.13 17.65
CA VAL A 244 11.31 -1.26 18.09
C VAL A 244 12.40 -1.73 19.04
N ALA A 245 13.67 -1.57 18.69
CA ALA A 245 14.79 -1.98 19.54
C ALA A 245 14.82 -1.24 20.88
N GLY A 246 14.51 0.07 20.87
CA GLY A 246 14.42 0.85 22.11
C GLY A 246 13.28 0.39 23.02
N LEU A 247 12.12 0.05 22.44
CA LEU A 247 10.98 -0.48 23.17
C LEU A 247 11.25 -1.88 23.72
N GLU A 248 11.84 -2.77 22.92
CA GLU A 248 12.26 -4.11 23.36
C GLU A 248 13.26 -4.02 24.51
N LEU A 249 14.27 -3.15 24.39
CA LEU A 249 15.28 -2.95 25.44
C LEU A 249 14.62 -2.52 26.76
N LYS A 250 13.72 -1.53 26.71
CA LYS A 250 12.99 -1.05 27.90
C LYS A 250 12.13 -2.17 28.49
N PHE A 251 11.34 -2.83 27.66
CA PHE A 251 10.45 -3.91 28.08
C PHE A 251 11.22 -5.04 28.76
N HIS A 252 12.30 -5.55 28.14
CA HIS A 252 13.09 -6.62 28.73
C HIS A 252 13.82 -6.20 30.01
N LYS A 253 14.27 -4.94 30.11
CA LYS A 253 14.87 -4.41 31.34
C LYS A 253 13.84 -4.38 32.48
N ASP A 254 12.64 -3.89 32.23
CA ASP A 254 11.59 -3.79 33.26
C ASP A 254 11.04 -5.17 33.62
N MET A 255 10.84 -6.06 32.64
CA MET A 255 10.45 -7.46 32.87
C MET A 255 11.52 -8.23 33.66
N GLY A 256 12.80 -7.93 33.42
CA GLY A 256 13.91 -8.50 34.19
C GLY A 256 13.80 -8.21 35.69
N LYS A 257 13.46 -6.97 36.07
CA LYS A 257 13.26 -6.59 37.48
C LYS A 257 12.10 -7.35 38.12
N ILE A 258 10.99 -7.53 37.41
CA ILE A 258 9.86 -8.32 37.91
C ILE A 258 10.28 -9.78 38.13
N ASN A 259 10.97 -10.37 37.17
CA ASN A 259 11.47 -11.74 37.29
C ASN A 259 12.43 -11.91 38.48
N GLU A 260 13.26 -10.90 38.78
CA GLU A 260 14.10 -10.89 39.98
C GLU A 260 13.27 -10.91 41.26
N ILE A 261 12.22 -10.08 41.35
CA ILE A 261 11.31 -10.04 42.51
C ILE A 261 10.63 -11.40 42.70
N ILE A 262 10.16 -12.03 41.63
CA ILE A 262 9.55 -13.38 41.66
C ILE A 262 10.53 -14.40 42.24
N VAL A 263 11.76 -14.44 41.72
CA VAL A 263 12.78 -15.41 42.14
C VAL A 263 13.13 -15.23 43.62
N VAL A 264 13.32 -13.98 44.06
CA VAL A 264 13.57 -13.68 45.48
C VAL A 264 12.37 -14.07 46.34
N GLY A 265 11.14 -13.78 45.89
CA GLY A 265 9.91 -14.17 46.56
C GLY A 265 9.83 -15.67 46.81
N TYR A 266 10.02 -16.49 45.77
CA TYR A 266 10.04 -17.95 45.90
C TYR A 266 11.11 -18.46 46.85
N GLN A 267 12.30 -17.85 46.82
CA GLN A 267 13.40 -18.23 47.70
C GLN A 267 13.05 -17.96 49.18
N CYS A 268 12.39 -16.83 49.48
CA CYS A 268 11.92 -16.49 50.82
C CYS A 268 10.86 -17.48 51.32
N ILE A 269 9.88 -17.84 50.48
CA ILE A 269 8.83 -18.81 50.82
C ILE A 269 9.44 -20.20 51.12
N LEU A 270 10.36 -20.68 50.28
CA LEU A 270 11.10 -21.92 50.51
C LEU A 270 11.91 -21.90 51.81
N HIS A 271 12.51 -20.75 52.15
CA HIS A 271 13.24 -20.59 53.41
C HIS A 271 12.30 -20.71 54.63
N SER A 272 11.15 -20.03 54.59
CA SER A 272 10.15 -20.08 55.66
C SER A 272 9.54 -21.48 55.85
N LEU A 273 9.30 -22.22 54.75
CA LEU A 273 8.78 -23.59 54.81
C LEU A 273 9.80 -24.62 55.33
N THR A 274 11.10 -24.36 55.14
CA THR A 274 12.18 -25.26 55.60
C THR A 274 12.62 -25.00 57.04
N HIS A 275 12.39 -23.78 57.55
CA HIS A 275 12.73 -23.38 58.92
C HIS A 275 11.46 -23.07 59.74
N ASN A 276 10.85 -24.15 60.26
CA ASN A 276 9.93 -24.19 61.41
C ASN A 276 8.43 -23.86 61.17
N PRO A 277 7.53 -24.88 61.12
CA PRO A 277 6.08 -24.66 61.00
C PRO A 277 5.39 -24.22 62.31
N SER A 278 6.14 -23.98 63.39
CA SER A 278 5.57 -23.81 64.75
C SER A 278 5.90 -22.48 65.43
N GLN A 279 6.58 -21.55 64.75
CA GLN A 279 6.73 -20.19 65.25
C GLN A 279 5.84 -19.26 64.43
N GLN A 280 4.76 -18.81 65.08
CA GLN A 280 4.03 -17.63 64.67
C GLN A 280 5.04 -16.49 64.53
N TRP A 281 5.17 -15.96 63.31
CA TRP A 281 6.06 -14.87 62.97
C TRP A 281 5.75 -13.68 63.89
N ASP A 282 6.68 -13.34 64.79
CA ASP A 282 6.54 -12.15 65.63
C ASP A 282 6.68 -10.93 64.72
N LYS A 283 5.84 -9.92 64.95
CA LYS A 283 5.78 -8.65 64.17
C LYS A 283 7.12 -7.90 64.07
N ASP A 284 8.12 -8.33 64.83
CA ASP A 284 9.47 -7.77 64.86
C ASP A 284 10.36 -8.31 63.72
N GLU A 285 10.07 -9.48 63.13
CA GLU A 285 10.82 -10.01 61.97
C GLU A 285 10.32 -9.45 60.62
N GLU A 286 9.08 -8.97 60.56
CA GLU A 286 8.52 -8.24 59.42
C GLU A 286 9.28 -6.93 59.16
N ALA A 287 9.76 -6.27 60.23
CA ALA A 287 10.66 -5.12 60.15
C ALA A 287 12.09 -5.47 59.71
N ALA A 288 12.50 -6.73 59.85
CA ALA A 288 13.83 -7.23 59.48
C ALA A 288 13.92 -7.74 58.03
N ALA A 289 12.78 -8.05 57.40
CA ALA A 289 12.68 -8.34 55.97
C ALA A 289 12.60 -7.07 55.09
N GLN A 290 12.19 -5.94 55.68
CA GLN A 290 12.13 -4.62 55.04
C GLN A 290 13.46 -4.04 54.51
N PRO A 291 14.69 -4.40 54.95
CA PRO A 291 15.91 -3.85 54.36
C PRO A 291 16.34 -4.54 53.05
N TYR A 292 15.81 -5.72 52.71
CA TYR A 292 16.26 -6.46 51.52
C TYR A 292 15.58 -6.00 50.22
N SER A 293 14.49 -5.23 50.34
CA SER A 293 13.90 -4.48 49.22
C SER A 293 14.72 -3.25 48.79
N GLN A 294 15.83 -2.94 49.49
CA GLN A 294 16.66 -1.76 49.24
C GLN A 294 18.15 -2.03 48.96
N GLN A 295 18.58 -3.28 48.76
CA GLN A 295 19.91 -3.53 48.23
C GLN A 295 19.84 -3.80 46.73
N PRO A 296 20.30 -2.86 45.86
CA PRO A 296 20.44 -3.16 44.45
C PRO A 296 21.50 -4.25 44.31
N TYR A 297 21.16 -5.30 43.57
CA TYR A 297 22.17 -6.17 42.98
C TYR A 297 23.09 -5.31 42.09
N GLU A 298 24.40 -5.34 42.34
CA GLU A 298 25.38 -4.73 41.42
C GLU A 298 25.49 -5.61 40.16
N ALA A 299 24.76 -5.21 39.12
CA ALA A 299 24.95 -5.73 37.77
C ALA A 299 26.40 -5.44 37.30
N PRO A 300 27.00 -6.32 36.46
CA PRO A 300 28.28 -6.02 35.84
C PRO A 300 28.20 -4.66 35.14
N GLN A 301 29.10 -3.74 35.50
CA GLN A 301 29.13 -2.40 34.92
C GLN A 301 29.46 -2.48 33.43
N TRP A 302 28.42 -2.49 32.60
CA TRP A 302 28.54 -2.02 31.23
C TRP A 302 28.24 -0.53 31.29
N GLU A 303 29.24 0.27 30.95
CA GLU A 303 29.22 1.73 31.07
C GLU A 303 27.92 2.32 30.48
N ASP A 304 27.08 2.85 31.36
CA ASP A 304 25.85 3.56 31.05
C ASP A 304 26.19 4.90 30.38
N GLU A 305 26.35 4.92 29.07
CA GLU A 305 26.15 6.15 28.31
C GLU A 305 25.73 5.88 26.86
N ILE A 306 24.46 5.53 26.66
CA ILE A 306 23.75 5.97 25.45
C ILE A 306 22.38 6.47 25.88
N THR A 307 22.31 7.74 26.24
CA THR A 307 21.09 8.51 25.98
C THR A 307 21.05 8.74 24.47
N PRO A 308 20.06 8.24 23.71
CA PRO A 308 19.86 8.77 22.38
C PRO A 308 19.24 10.14 22.59
N ALA A 309 20.05 11.19 22.48
CA ALA A 309 19.53 12.52 22.20
C ALA A 309 18.64 12.39 20.96
N PHE A 310 17.34 12.59 21.13
CA PHE A 310 16.38 12.70 20.05
C PHE A 310 16.79 13.92 19.22
N GLN A 311 17.56 13.70 18.15
CA GLN A 311 17.78 14.67 17.09
C GLN A 311 17.00 14.20 15.87
N PRO A 312 16.13 15.04 15.29
CA PRO A 312 15.58 14.78 13.96
C PRO A 312 16.75 14.58 13.00
N PHE A 313 16.78 13.46 12.30
CA PHE A 313 17.76 13.21 11.27
C PHE A 313 17.65 14.28 10.17
N GLU A 314 18.69 15.10 10.00
CA GLU A 314 18.91 15.89 8.79
C GLU A 314 19.64 15.01 7.76
N ALA A 315 19.05 14.88 6.57
CA ALA A 315 19.61 14.06 5.50
C ALA A 315 20.98 14.60 5.04
N PRO A 316 22.01 13.74 4.87
CA PRO A 316 23.27 14.17 4.28
C PRO A 316 23.07 14.52 2.81
N ARG A 317 23.66 15.64 2.38
CA ARG A 317 23.68 16.07 0.98
C ARG A 317 24.80 15.31 0.25
N TRP A 318 24.45 14.30 -0.52
CA TRP A 318 25.41 13.41 -1.22
C TRP A 318 25.85 13.95 -2.59
N ASP A 319 26.31 15.20 -2.67
CA ASP A 319 26.87 15.75 -3.92
C ASP A 319 28.40 15.54 -4.04
N GLU A 320 29.09 14.97 -3.05
CA GLU A 320 30.54 14.73 -3.13
C GLU A 320 30.94 13.40 -2.50
N LEU A 321 30.98 12.33 -3.30
CA LEU A 321 31.91 11.20 -3.13
C LEU A 321 31.79 10.26 -4.34
N ASP A 322 32.32 10.73 -5.46
CA ASP A 322 32.78 9.86 -6.52
C ASP A 322 34.01 9.07 -6.03
N SER A 323 34.10 7.82 -6.48
CA SER A 323 35.28 6.93 -6.48
C SER A 323 35.78 6.32 -5.15
N VAL A 324 35.31 5.10 -4.81
CA VAL A 324 36.22 3.97 -4.53
C VAL A 324 35.58 2.63 -4.92
N SER A 325 36.36 1.80 -5.59
CA SER A 325 36.06 0.49 -6.16
C SER A 325 35.98 -0.66 -5.15
N ALA A 326 35.01 -1.56 -5.40
CA ALA A 326 35.09 -3.03 -5.42
C ALA A 326 35.37 -3.87 -4.15
N GLN A 327 34.61 -4.98 -4.12
CA GLN A 327 34.86 -6.32 -3.56
C GLN A 327 34.42 -6.66 -2.12
N SER A 328 33.27 -7.35 -2.03
CA SER A 328 33.11 -8.70 -1.45
C SER A 328 31.64 -9.11 -1.67
N GLY A 329 31.25 -10.30 -2.13
CA GLY A 329 31.87 -11.60 -2.03
C GLY A 329 31.05 -12.49 -1.10
N TRP A 330 29.77 -12.75 -1.39
CA TRP A 330 28.96 -13.73 -0.65
C TRP A 330 28.43 -14.81 -1.58
N GLY A 331 28.93 -16.02 -1.33
CA GLY A 331 28.73 -17.23 -2.12
C GLY A 331 27.32 -17.81 -2.02
N LYS A 332 26.99 -18.55 -3.06
CA LYS A 332 25.82 -19.43 -3.17
C LYS A 332 25.94 -20.57 -2.17
N GLU A 333 24.89 -20.83 -1.40
CA GLU A 333 24.54 -22.19 -0.99
C GLU A 333 23.03 -22.41 -1.12
N LYS A 334 22.70 -23.55 -1.72
CA LYS A 334 21.34 -24.04 -1.96
C LYS A 334 20.89 -24.81 -0.72
N THR A 335 19.74 -24.47 -0.16
CA THR A 335 18.95 -25.39 0.66
C THR A 335 17.47 -25.26 0.32
N THR A 336 16.88 -26.39 -0.03
CA THR A 336 15.47 -26.61 -0.35
C THR A 336 14.62 -26.50 0.92
N PRO A 337 13.43 -25.88 0.93
CA PRO A 337 12.53 -25.96 2.08
C PRO A 337 11.67 -27.21 1.98
N ALA A 338 11.70 -28.04 3.02
CA ALA A 338 10.74 -29.11 3.25
C ALA A 338 9.45 -28.52 3.86
N GLN A 339 8.29 -28.90 3.32
CA GLN A 339 6.97 -28.67 3.90
C GLN A 339 6.79 -29.46 5.20
N PRO A 340 5.99 -28.96 6.16
CA PRO A 340 5.23 -29.81 7.06
C PRO A 340 3.77 -29.92 6.61
N ASP A 341 3.36 -31.15 6.33
CA ASP A 341 1.95 -31.61 6.28
C ASP A 341 1.36 -31.62 7.69
N TRP A 342 0.14 -31.08 7.83
CA TRP A 342 -0.81 -31.50 8.88
C TRP A 342 -2.23 -31.45 8.30
N GLU A 343 -2.74 -32.63 7.91
CA GLU A 343 -4.17 -32.89 7.78
C GLU A 343 -4.75 -33.16 9.19
N GLY A 344 -5.96 -32.66 9.48
CA GLY A 344 -6.74 -33.10 10.64
C GLY A 344 -7.79 -32.09 11.13
N ASP A 345 -9.05 -32.38 10.80
CA ASP A 345 -10.32 -31.70 11.11
C ASP A 345 -10.54 -31.21 12.55
N GLY A 346 -11.38 -30.17 12.66
CA GLY A 346 -12.02 -29.77 13.92
C GLY A 346 -12.88 -28.50 13.79
N VAL A 347 -14.10 -28.66 13.28
CA VAL A 347 -15.16 -27.64 13.24
C VAL A 347 -15.68 -27.39 14.65
N GLU A 348 -15.57 -26.17 15.18
CA GLU A 348 -16.46 -25.69 16.26
C GLU A 348 -16.86 -24.22 16.07
N HIS A 349 -18.15 -24.01 16.27
CA HIS A 349 -18.95 -22.81 16.07
C HIS A 349 -19.27 -22.18 17.42
N TRP A 350 -18.94 -20.90 17.59
CA TRP A 350 -19.52 -19.98 18.58
C TRP A 350 -19.46 -18.59 17.91
N GLY A 351 -20.53 -17.85 17.65
CA GLY A 351 -21.68 -17.55 18.50
C GLY A 351 -21.61 -16.04 18.78
N GLU A 352 -22.41 -15.26 18.05
CA GLU A 352 -22.49 -13.79 18.14
C GLU A 352 -23.10 -13.28 19.45
N GLU A 353 -22.66 -12.09 19.90
CA GLU A 353 -23.41 -10.96 20.50
C GLU A 353 -22.36 -10.00 21.12
N GLY A 354 -22.31 -8.68 20.96
CA GLY A 354 -23.07 -7.67 20.24
C GLY A 354 -22.59 -6.31 20.78
N SER A 355 -22.24 -5.35 19.93
CA SER A 355 -22.36 -3.91 20.24
C SER A 355 -22.21 -3.05 18.99
N GLN A 356 -23.29 -2.32 18.67
CA GLN A 356 -23.43 -1.36 17.59
C GLN A 356 -22.65 -0.07 17.95
N VAL A 357 -22.00 0.64 17.05
CA VAL A 357 -22.60 1.65 16.15
C VAL A 357 -21.56 2.04 15.08
N GLY A 358 -21.97 2.07 13.80
CA GLY A 358 -21.17 2.62 12.71
C GLY A 358 -21.33 1.88 11.38
N GLN A 359 -22.54 1.94 10.79
CA GLN A 359 -22.92 1.53 9.42
C GLN A 359 -21.95 0.60 8.66
N LYS A 360 -22.09 -0.72 8.89
CA LYS A 360 -21.74 -1.74 7.88
C LYS A 360 -22.71 -1.60 6.71
N GLN A 361 -22.22 -1.23 5.53
CA GLN A 361 -22.87 -1.66 4.29
C GLN A 361 -22.64 -3.17 4.16
N ASP A 362 -23.72 -3.93 4.02
CA ASP A 362 -23.71 -5.39 3.83
C ASP A 362 -22.68 -5.81 2.77
N THR A 363 -21.64 -6.51 3.20
CA THR A 363 -20.59 -7.07 2.33
C THR A 363 -21.06 -8.25 1.48
N ASP A 364 -22.32 -8.68 1.63
CA ASP A 364 -22.89 -9.81 0.89
C ASP A 364 -23.49 -9.43 -0.46
N THR A 365 -23.53 -8.13 -0.82
CA THR A 365 -24.28 -7.67 -2.02
C THR A 365 -23.43 -7.15 -3.19
N ASN A 366 -22.11 -7.30 -3.15
CA ASN A 366 -21.21 -6.71 -4.16
C ASN A 366 -20.43 -7.73 -5.00
N TRP A 367 -20.85 -8.99 -5.03
CA TRP A 367 -20.22 -10.01 -5.87
C TRP A 367 -20.83 -10.05 -7.28
N GLY A 368 -19.97 -10.22 -8.28
CA GLY A 368 -20.36 -10.41 -9.67
C GLY A 368 -19.61 -11.58 -10.30
N ARG A 369 -20.26 -12.27 -11.24
CA ARG A 369 -19.66 -13.34 -12.04
C ARG A 369 -19.44 -12.87 -13.46
N ALA A 370 -18.24 -13.03 -13.98
CA ALA A 370 -17.91 -12.71 -15.37
C ALA A 370 -18.67 -13.65 -16.32
N VAL A 371 -19.43 -13.07 -17.25
CA VAL A 371 -20.20 -13.80 -18.27
C VAL A 371 -19.45 -13.91 -19.60
N HIS A 372 -18.41 -13.10 -19.78
CA HIS A 372 -17.59 -13.03 -20.98
C HIS A 372 -16.10 -12.97 -20.62
N ASP A 373 -15.27 -13.45 -21.54
CA ASP A 373 -13.82 -13.22 -21.47
C ASP A 373 -13.53 -11.74 -21.75
N TYR A 374 -12.72 -11.13 -20.89
CA TYR A 374 -12.22 -9.78 -21.03
C TYR A 374 -10.69 -9.82 -20.89
N GLY A 375 -9.98 -9.42 -21.94
CA GLY A 375 -8.53 -9.26 -21.89
C GLY A 375 -8.19 -7.82 -21.52
N ALA A 376 -7.45 -7.63 -20.43
CA ALA A 376 -6.97 -6.32 -20.00
C ALA A 376 -6.13 -5.69 -21.11
N THR A 377 -6.48 -4.46 -21.45
CA THR A 377 -5.80 -3.67 -22.49
C THR A 377 -4.90 -2.58 -21.89
N ASP A 378 -5.03 -2.34 -20.59
CA ASP A 378 -4.26 -1.38 -19.82
C ASP A 378 -3.81 -1.96 -18.46
N SER A 379 -2.84 -1.31 -17.82
CA SER A 379 -2.20 -1.79 -16.58
C SER A 379 -3.11 -1.72 -15.34
N ASP A 380 -4.18 -0.93 -15.40
CA ASP A 380 -5.20 -0.78 -14.37
C ASP A 380 -6.47 -1.59 -14.65
N GLU A 381 -6.55 -2.32 -15.77
CA GLU A 381 -7.68 -3.16 -16.13
C GLU A 381 -7.55 -4.58 -15.55
N LEU A 382 -8.68 -5.14 -15.11
CA LEU A 382 -8.74 -6.49 -14.56
C LEU A 382 -9.07 -7.49 -15.67
N ASP A 383 -8.14 -8.39 -16.00
CA ASP A 383 -8.42 -9.53 -16.88
C ASP A 383 -9.55 -10.39 -16.31
N LEU A 384 -10.55 -10.79 -17.10
CA LEU A 384 -11.62 -11.69 -16.68
C LEU A 384 -11.74 -12.89 -17.63
N LYS A 385 -11.97 -14.07 -17.05
CA LYS A 385 -12.42 -15.24 -17.79
C LYS A 385 -13.88 -15.51 -17.47
N ALA A 386 -14.64 -15.98 -18.45
CA ALA A 386 -16.02 -16.37 -18.22
C ALA A 386 -16.09 -17.40 -17.09
N GLY A 387 -16.89 -17.11 -16.06
CA GLY A 387 -16.99 -17.90 -14.82
C GLY A 387 -16.21 -17.34 -13.63
N ASP A 388 -15.29 -16.40 -13.82
CA ASP A 388 -14.56 -15.75 -12.72
C ASP A 388 -15.53 -15.00 -11.79
N VAL A 389 -15.30 -15.09 -10.48
CA VAL A 389 -16.04 -14.34 -9.47
C VAL A 389 -15.21 -13.14 -9.03
N VAL A 390 -15.85 -11.97 -8.96
CA VAL A 390 -15.21 -10.68 -8.71
C VAL A 390 -15.96 -9.96 -7.60
N LEU A 391 -15.22 -9.44 -6.62
CA LEU A 391 -15.74 -8.53 -5.61
C LEU A 391 -15.72 -7.11 -6.17
N VAL A 392 -16.89 -6.50 -6.34
CA VAL A 392 -17.04 -5.11 -6.76
C VAL A 392 -16.73 -4.19 -5.59
N LEU A 393 -15.81 -3.27 -5.80
CA LEU A 393 -15.36 -2.30 -4.80
C LEU A 393 -15.77 -0.89 -5.21
N PRO A 394 -16.05 -0.01 -4.23
CA PRO A 394 -16.19 1.41 -4.51
C PRO A 394 -14.85 1.98 -5.00
N PHE A 395 -14.90 2.96 -5.91
CA PHE A 395 -13.71 3.69 -6.33
C PHE A 395 -13.16 4.54 -5.17
N ALA A 396 -11.83 4.62 -5.06
CA ALA A 396 -11.17 5.46 -4.06
C ALA A 396 -11.52 6.95 -4.22
N SER A 397 -11.68 7.38 -5.47
CA SER A 397 -12.16 8.71 -5.85
C SER A 397 -13.39 8.57 -6.74
N PRO A 398 -14.58 9.04 -6.35
CA PRO A 398 -15.80 8.93 -7.17
C PRO A 398 -15.68 9.56 -8.56
N ASP A 399 -14.80 10.56 -8.73
CA ASP A 399 -14.52 11.22 -10.01
C ASP A 399 -13.74 10.33 -11.00
N GLU A 400 -13.19 9.20 -10.55
CA GLU A 400 -12.48 8.22 -11.37
C GLU A 400 -13.40 7.10 -11.90
N GLN A 401 -14.63 7.00 -11.38
CA GLN A 401 -15.60 6.03 -11.85
C GLN A 401 -16.14 6.46 -13.22
N ASP A 402 -15.64 5.82 -14.27
CA ASP A 402 -16.22 5.93 -15.61
C ASP A 402 -17.56 5.17 -15.66
N ASP A 403 -18.62 5.79 -16.18
CA ASP A 403 -19.93 5.13 -16.30
C ASP A 403 -19.83 3.84 -17.14
N GLY A 404 -20.42 2.75 -16.64
CA GLY A 404 -20.35 1.41 -17.24
C GLY A 404 -19.07 0.63 -16.90
N TRP A 405 -18.24 1.15 -16.00
CA TRP A 405 -17.06 0.47 -15.46
C TRP A 405 -17.17 0.30 -13.96
N LEU A 406 -16.72 -0.86 -13.51
CA LEU A 406 -16.67 -1.24 -12.11
C LEU A 406 -15.21 -1.47 -11.71
N MET A 407 -14.90 -1.18 -10.45
CA MET A 407 -13.63 -1.56 -9.83
C MET A 407 -13.83 -2.86 -9.07
N GLY A 408 -12.84 -3.74 -9.08
CA GLY A 408 -12.92 -4.93 -8.25
C GLY A 408 -11.65 -5.77 -8.22
N VAL A 409 -11.77 -6.88 -7.51
CA VAL A 409 -10.70 -7.87 -7.32
C VAL A 409 -11.27 -9.27 -7.50
N LYS A 410 -10.54 -10.17 -8.15
CA LYS A 410 -10.96 -11.57 -8.29
C LYS A 410 -11.04 -12.25 -6.93
N GLU A 411 -12.06 -13.08 -6.74
CA GLU A 411 -12.24 -13.90 -5.55
C GLU A 411 -10.99 -14.74 -5.25
N SER A 412 -10.40 -15.37 -6.27
CA SER A 412 -9.18 -16.17 -6.14
C SER A 412 -8.00 -15.38 -5.56
N HIS A 413 -7.84 -14.13 -5.98
CA HIS A 413 -6.81 -13.23 -5.44
C HIS A 413 -7.15 -12.71 -4.04
N TRP A 414 -8.42 -12.40 -3.81
CA TRP A 414 -8.91 -11.93 -2.52
C TRP A 414 -8.73 -12.97 -1.42
N LEU A 415 -9.12 -14.22 -1.69
CA LEU A 415 -9.01 -15.33 -0.73
C LEU A 415 -7.57 -15.65 -0.35
N GLN A 416 -6.63 -15.51 -1.29
CA GLN A 416 -5.23 -15.89 -1.07
C GLN A 416 -4.41 -14.80 -0.38
N ASN A 417 -4.66 -13.53 -0.70
CA ASN A 417 -3.82 -12.42 -0.23
C ASN A 417 -4.52 -11.47 0.75
N LYS A 418 -5.86 -11.50 0.85
CA LYS A 418 -6.70 -10.51 1.57
C LYS A 418 -6.23 -9.07 1.35
N ASN A 419 -5.81 -8.77 0.11
CA ASN A 419 -5.10 -7.55 -0.23
C ASN A 419 -5.72 -6.89 -1.47
N LEU A 420 -5.91 -5.58 -1.41
CA LEU A 420 -6.46 -4.72 -2.46
C LEU A 420 -5.41 -4.29 -3.51
N LEU A 421 -4.15 -4.71 -3.40
CA LEU A 421 -3.08 -4.36 -4.34
C LEU A 421 -3.30 -4.88 -5.78
N ALA A 422 -4.16 -5.89 -5.96
CA ALA A 422 -4.50 -6.47 -7.25
C ALA A 422 -5.90 -6.06 -7.75
N THR A 423 -6.36 -4.88 -7.34
CA THR A 423 -7.59 -4.27 -7.85
C THR A 423 -7.39 -3.74 -9.26
N GLY A 424 -8.44 -3.84 -10.07
CA GLY A 424 -8.46 -3.29 -11.42
C GLY A 424 -9.89 -2.96 -11.85
N VAL A 425 -10.00 -2.19 -12.93
CA VAL A 425 -11.29 -1.81 -13.52
C VAL A 425 -11.72 -2.81 -14.59
N PHE A 426 -13.01 -3.06 -14.70
CA PHE A 426 -13.59 -3.94 -15.72
C PHE A 426 -14.97 -3.42 -16.17
N PRO A 427 -15.44 -3.80 -17.37
CA PRO A 427 -16.74 -3.34 -17.87
C PRO A 427 -17.90 -3.99 -17.10
N GLU A 428 -18.86 -3.20 -16.66
CA GLU A 428 -20.05 -3.68 -15.94
C GLU A 428 -20.82 -4.74 -16.74
N ASN A 429 -20.97 -4.50 -18.05
CA ASN A 429 -21.71 -5.37 -18.98
C ASN A 429 -21.10 -6.77 -19.16
N PHE A 430 -19.88 -7.00 -18.64
CA PHE A 430 -19.18 -8.29 -18.72
C PHE A 430 -19.38 -9.13 -17.45
N THR A 431 -20.10 -8.60 -16.46
CA THR A 431 -20.38 -9.29 -15.20
C THR A 431 -21.88 -9.30 -14.88
N GLN A 432 -22.34 -10.38 -14.26
CA GLN A 432 -23.69 -10.51 -13.73
C GLN A 432 -23.62 -10.54 -12.21
N LYS A 433 -24.39 -9.69 -11.55
CA LYS A 433 -24.49 -9.64 -10.08
C LYS A 433 -24.98 -10.98 -9.54
N LEU A 434 -24.31 -11.49 -8.50
CA LEU A 434 -24.60 -12.77 -7.86
C LEU A 434 -25.73 -12.68 -6.84
#